data_AF-A0A6J2W3Q1-F1
#
_entry.id   AF-A0A6J2W3Q1-F1
#
_cell.length_a   1.000
_cell.length_b   1.000
_cell.length_c   1.000
_cell.angle_alpha   90.00
_cell.angle_beta   90.00
_cell.angle_gamma   90.00
#
_symmetry.space_group_name_H-M   'P 1'
#
loop_
_entity.id
_entity.type
_entity.pdbx_description
1 polymer ?
#
loop_
_entity_poly.entity_id
_entity_poly.type
_entity_poly.pdbx_seq_one_letter_code
_entity_poly.pdbx_strand_id
1 'polypeptide(L)'
;MAKDGEDLQVNLKRKLSTSIGDSTSPSTVKKFKLKDGHEKTRTVNKEKARDPAAPSGKTEIKKNKVKHDDKDNDSKKQKLPSSAEARQKPQKEKKKSQESSRSVSEVKKNEKGELIFKDFPEFRPNMTPKEVLQAGSFGGTYFRSIYSSITKQHYKDVWKELPTDWLEGLDIPKQVASATYRENVNTYKVKCGGSLEMWESSGWIVTQDPYGWFQWYCRFYQGRRTADDARQISRWAKCAGVKGRWRNNLITKVVRAGCGYDNPGVSPVVRQTLQHWGYRLTPEDYKQGAKRVKPK
;
A
#
# COMPACT_ATOMS: atom_id res chain seq x y z
N MET A 1 48.30 21.97 11.50
CA MET A 1 47.58 21.85 10.23
C MET A 1 46.15 21.46 10.54
N ALA A 2 45.31 22.46 10.76
CA ALA A 2 43.89 22.33 11.07
C ALA A 2 43.21 23.58 10.49
N LYS A 3 42.43 23.38 9.44
CA LYS A 3 41.41 24.25 8.82
C LYS A 3 40.89 23.46 7.62
N ASP A 4 39.68 23.76 7.16
CA ASP A 4 38.95 23.10 6.04
C ASP A 4 37.86 22.08 6.46
N GLY A 5 37.24 22.30 7.63
CA GLY A 5 36.04 21.57 8.05
C GLY A 5 34.75 22.40 8.16
N GLU A 6 34.82 23.74 8.09
CA GLU A 6 33.67 24.62 8.37
C GLU A 6 32.94 25.18 7.14
N ASP A 7 33.50 25.07 5.93
CA ASP A 7 32.98 25.82 4.77
C ASP A 7 31.84 25.12 4.00
N LEU A 8 31.49 23.88 4.37
CA LEU A 8 30.39 23.12 3.76
C LEU A 8 29.04 23.28 4.50
N GLN A 9 29.02 23.83 5.71
CA GLN A 9 27.79 24.06 6.48
C GLN A 9 27.13 25.42 6.20
N VAL A 10 27.87 26.37 5.62
CA VAL A 10 27.37 27.73 5.34
C VAL A 10 26.57 27.78 4.02
N ASN A 11 26.88 26.93 3.05
CA ASN A 11 26.23 26.96 1.73
C ASN A 11 24.89 26.21 1.63
N LEU A 12 24.54 25.38 2.63
CA LEU A 12 23.25 24.70 2.67
C LEU A 12 22.15 25.56 3.35
N LYS A 13 22.55 26.55 4.18
CA LYS A 13 21.60 27.47 4.83
C LYS A 13 21.17 28.66 3.95
N ARG A 14 21.84 28.91 2.81
CA ARG A 14 21.45 29.99 1.87
C ARG A 14 20.46 29.59 0.77
N LYS A 15 20.13 28.30 0.60
CA LYS A 15 19.14 27.85 -0.41
C LYS A 15 17.74 27.55 0.13
N LEU A 16 17.45 27.89 1.39
CA LEU A 16 16.10 27.77 1.99
C LEU A 16 15.49 29.11 2.45
N SER A 17 16.08 30.26 2.06
CA SER A 17 15.66 31.59 2.53
C SER A 17 14.92 32.46 1.50
N THR A 18 14.52 31.95 0.35
CA THR A 18 13.76 32.72 -0.65
C THR A 18 12.50 31.98 -1.07
N SER A 19 11.43 32.16 -0.29
CA SER A 19 10.03 32.33 -0.75
C SER A 19 9.09 32.24 0.46
N ILE A 20 9.04 33.32 1.25
CA ILE A 20 7.87 33.66 2.05
C ILE A 20 7.62 35.14 1.76
N GLY A 21 6.74 35.38 0.78
CA GLY A 21 6.14 36.69 0.54
C GLY A 21 4.98 36.87 1.51
N ASP A 22 5.15 37.86 2.38
CA ASP A 22 4.22 38.37 3.37
C ASP A 22 3.12 39.20 2.68
N SER A 23 1.85 39.02 3.06
CA SER A 23 0.82 40.04 2.84
C SER A 23 -0.24 39.98 3.95
N THR A 24 0.01 40.75 5.00
CA THR A 24 -0.99 41.11 6.01
C THR A 24 -1.67 42.44 5.69
N SER A 25 -3.01 42.40 5.73
CA SER A 25 -3.93 43.42 6.32
C SER A 25 -4.36 44.63 5.46
N PRO A 26 -5.48 45.32 5.78
CA PRO A 26 -6.38 45.15 6.93
C PRO A 26 -7.89 45.05 6.61
N SER A 27 -8.60 44.43 7.55
CA SER A 27 -10.05 44.43 7.70
C SER A 27 -10.55 45.78 8.24
N THR A 28 -11.49 46.42 7.53
CA THR A 28 -12.25 47.57 8.05
C THR A 28 -13.64 47.12 8.48
N VAL A 29 -13.96 47.38 9.75
CA VAL A 29 -15.27 47.20 10.36
C VAL A 29 -16.24 48.25 9.79
N LYS A 30 -17.39 47.83 9.25
CA LYS A 30 -18.60 48.66 9.18
C LYS A 30 -19.81 47.86 9.66
N LYS A 31 -20.44 48.38 10.71
CA LYS A 31 -21.70 47.93 11.29
C LYS A 31 -22.80 48.83 10.73
N PHE A 32 -23.81 48.29 10.05
CA PHE A 32 -25.10 48.99 9.83
C PHE A 32 -26.28 48.00 9.73
N LYS A 33 -27.44 48.55 10.04
CA LYS A 33 -28.71 47.98 10.55
C LYS A 33 -29.58 47.24 9.51
N LEU A 34 -30.55 46.48 10.04
CA LEU A 34 -31.67 45.81 9.36
C LEU A 34 -32.47 46.70 8.39
N LYS A 35 -33.07 46.07 7.35
CA LYS A 35 -34.52 46.10 7.02
C LYS A 35 -34.91 45.14 5.88
N ASP A 36 -35.96 44.37 6.17
CA ASP A 36 -37.11 43.88 5.36
C ASP A 36 -36.98 43.37 3.91
N GLY A 37 -37.43 42.11 3.73
CA GLY A 37 -38.48 41.70 2.79
C GLY A 37 -38.20 41.69 1.28
N HIS A 38 -38.13 40.50 0.67
CA HIS A 38 -39.22 40.00 -0.19
C HIS A 38 -38.94 38.56 -0.66
N GLU A 39 -39.91 37.69 -0.41
CA GLU A 39 -40.06 36.35 -0.95
C GLU A 39 -40.38 36.38 -2.46
N LYS A 40 -39.67 35.57 -3.25
CA LYS A 40 -40.19 35.00 -4.51
C LYS A 40 -39.62 33.59 -4.75
N THR A 41 -40.52 32.63 -4.59
CA THR A 41 -40.52 31.27 -5.14
C THR A 41 -40.10 31.21 -6.61
N ARG A 42 -39.32 30.20 -7.02
CA ARG A 42 -39.69 29.39 -8.21
C ARG A 42 -39.00 28.02 -8.28
N THR A 43 -39.88 27.07 -8.57
CA THR A 43 -39.84 25.64 -8.83
C THR A 43 -38.67 25.03 -9.59
N VAL A 44 -38.33 23.83 -9.13
CA VAL A 44 -37.69 22.70 -9.82
C VAL A 44 -38.56 22.25 -11.00
N ASN A 45 -37.95 21.88 -12.12
CA ASN A 45 -38.54 20.87 -13.02
C ASN A 45 -37.47 20.00 -13.67
N LYS A 46 -37.89 18.76 -13.89
CA LYS A 46 -37.16 17.54 -14.24
C LYS A 46 -37.47 17.17 -15.70
N GLU A 47 -36.72 16.19 -16.20
CA GLU A 47 -36.89 15.38 -17.43
C GLU A 47 -36.14 15.87 -18.69
N LYS A 48 -35.20 15.11 -19.28
CA LYS A 48 -35.14 13.78 -19.93
C LYS A 48 -35.35 13.85 -21.45
N ALA A 49 -34.30 13.41 -22.16
CA ALA A 49 -34.30 12.56 -23.35
C ALA A 49 -33.84 13.14 -24.72
N ARG A 50 -33.06 12.27 -25.39
CA ARG A 50 -32.86 12.03 -26.84
C ARG A 50 -31.67 12.67 -27.56
N ASP A 51 -30.87 11.80 -28.18
CA ASP A 51 -29.91 12.04 -29.27
C ASP A 51 -30.59 12.72 -30.48
N PRO A 52 -29.82 13.38 -31.36
CA PRO A 52 -29.35 12.67 -32.56
C PRO A 52 -27.98 13.12 -33.14
N ALA A 53 -27.40 12.20 -33.93
CA ALA A 53 -26.70 12.38 -35.21
C ALA A 53 -25.33 13.12 -35.31
N ALA A 54 -24.47 12.49 -36.12
CA ALA A 54 -23.17 12.92 -36.62
C ALA A 54 -23.25 14.04 -37.70
N PRO A 55 -22.09 14.62 -38.07
CA PRO A 55 -21.60 14.51 -39.46
C PRO A 55 -20.07 14.19 -39.51
N SER A 56 -19.64 13.17 -40.24
CA SER A 56 -19.17 13.15 -41.64
C SER A 56 -17.93 14.02 -41.95
N GLY A 57 -16.83 13.36 -42.30
CA GLY A 57 -15.65 13.93 -42.96
C GLY A 57 -14.77 12.81 -43.52
N LYS A 58 -14.83 12.61 -44.85
CA LYS A 58 -14.05 11.65 -45.66
C LYS A 58 -12.55 12.05 -45.61
N THR A 59 -11.57 11.16 -45.84
CA THR A 59 -11.02 10.85 -47.18
C THR A 59 -10.06 9.63 -47.13
N GLU A 60 -10.35 8.66 -48.02
CA GLU A 60 -9.50 7.73 -48.84
C GLU A 60 -8.29 6.97 -48.23
N ILE A 61 -8.36 5.62 -48.15
CA ILE A 61 -8.04 4.58 -49.15
C ILE A 61 -6.53 4.47 -49.51
N LYS A 62 -5.92 3.34 -49.12
CA LYS A 62 -5.14 2.48 -50.03
C LYS A 62 -5.21 1.01 -49.59
N LYS A 63 -5.64 0.19 -50.56
CA LYS A 63 -5.80 -1.26 -50.52
C LYS A 63 -4.42 -1.95 -50.49
N ASN A 64 -4.34 -3.12 -49.85
CA ASN A 64 -3.78 -4.29 -50.54
C ASN A 64 -4.41 -5.58 -50.02
N LYS A 65 -4.81 -6.42 -50.98
CA LYS A 65 -5.60 -7.64 -50.90
C LYS A 65 -4.72 -8.73 -51.48
N VAL A 66 -4.54 -9.85 -50.78
CA VAL A 66 -4.12 -11.11 -51.39
C VAL A 66 -5.12 -12.17 -50.94
N LYS A 67 -5.64 -12.90 -51.93
CA LYS A 67 -6.68 -13.92 -51.84
C LYS A 67 -6.07 -15.29 -51.50
N HIS A 68 -6.90 -16.14 -50.89
CA HIS A 68 -6.85 -17.60 -50.95
C HIS A 68 -6.84 -18.14 -52.38
N ASP A 69 -6.29 -19.34 -52.55
CA ASP A 69 -6.98 -20.45 -53.22
C ASP A 69 -6.47 -21.82 -52.69
N ASP A 70 -7.44 -22.71 -52.51
CA ASP A 70 -7.35 -24.15 -52.18
C ASP A 70 -6.77 -24.99 -53.33
N LYS A 71 -6.17 -26.14 -53.01
CA LYS A 71 -6.63 -27.50 -53.40
C LYS A 71 -5.60 -28.61 -53.13
N ASP A 72 -6.08 -29.61 -52.37
CA ASP A 72 -5.98 -31.08 -52.54
C ASP A 72 -4.85 -31.70 -53.39
N ASN A 73 -4.17 -32.74 -52.87
CA ASN A 73 -4.58 -34.16 -53.06
C ASN A 73 -3.48 -35.18 -52.65
N ASP A 74 -3.87 -36.13 -51.78
CA ASP A 74 -3.62 -37.59 -51.74
C ASP A 74 -2.28 -38.23 -52.20
N SER A 75 -1.68 -39.07 -51.33
CA SER A 75 -1.51 -40.52 -51.54
C SER A 75 -0.32 -41.16 -50.81
N LYS A 76 -0.63 -42.14 -49.93
CA LYS A 76 -0.05 -43.51 -49.78
C LYS A 76 1.48 -43.73 -49.79
N LYS A 77 2.11 -44.71 -49.09
CA LYS A 77 1.77 -45.80 -48.14
C LYS A 77 3.08 -46.62 -47.98
N GLN A 78 3.14 -47.46 -46.93
CA GLN A 78 3.96 -48.69 -46.77
C GLN A 78 5.38 -48.54 -46.17
N LYS A 79 5.94 -49.44 -45.34
CA LYS A 79 5.48 -50.57 -44.49
C LYS A 79 6.71 -50.97 -43.61
N LEU A 80 6.42 -51.44 -42.40
CA LEU A 80 7.22 -52.23 -41.44
C LEU A 80 7.87 -53.51 -42.06
N PRO A 81 8.87 -54.21 -41.44
CA PRO A 81 8.69 -54.81 -40.10
C PRO A 81 9.91 -55.12 -39.17
N SER A 82 9.55 -55.36 -37.89
CA SER A 82 9.97 -56.44 -36.97
C SER A 82 11.43 -56.58 -36.51
N SER A 83 11.67 -56.40 -35.21
CA SER A 83 11.94 -57.54 -34.29
C SER A 83 11.80 -57.10 -32.83
N ALA A 84 11.30 -58.02 -32.01
CA ALA A 84 11.07 -57.85 -30.59
C ALA A 84 12.23 -58.46 -29.81
N GLU A 85 12.70 -57.79 -28.76
CA GLU A 85 13.29 -58.49 -27.62
C GLU A 85 13.19 -57.64 -26.34
N ALA A 86 12.89 -58.34 -25.25
CA ALA A 86 12.46 -57.83 -23.97
C ALA A 86 13.62 -57.25 -23.14
N ARG A 87 13.35 -56.21 -22.33
CA ARG A 87 13.44 -56.24 -20.85
C ARG A 87 13.48 -54.84 -20.21
N GLN A 88 12.75 -54.78 -19.09
CA GLN A 88 12.92 -53.93 -17.89
C GLN A 88 12.52 -52.44 -17.93
N LYS A 89 11.42 -52.16 -17.22
CA LYS A 89 11.02 -50.85 -16.68
C LYS A 89 11.99 -50.41 -15.57
N PRO A 90 12.38 -49.13 -15.54
CA PRO A 90 12.73 -48.47 -14.28
C PRO A 90 11.57 -47.62 -13.76
N GLN A 91 11.44 -47.64 -12.45
CA GLN A 91 10.34 -47.17 -11.65
C GLN A 91 10.32 -45.64 -11.54
N LYS A 92 9.11 -45.09 -11.41
CA LYS A 92 8.86 -43.70 -10.99
C LYS A 92 9.44 -43.49 -9.59
N GLU A 93 10.57 -42.81 -9.50
CA GLU A 93 11.01 -42.21 -8.24
C GLU A 93 10.10 -41.04 -7.89
N LYS A 94 9.24 -41.27 -6.90
CA LYS A 94 8.55 -40.22 -6.18
C LYS A 94 9.60 -39.41 -5.41
N LYS A 95 10.07 -38.30 -5.98
CA LYS A 95 10.73 -37.24 -5.21
C LYS A 95 9.71 -36.68 -4.22
N LYS A 96 9.76 -37.18 -2.98
CA LYS A 96 9.19 -36.51 -1.81
C LYS A 96 9.89 -35.15 -1.74
N SER A 97 9.22 -34.10 -2.20
CA SER A 97 9.52 -32.75 -1.80
C SER A 97 9.34 -32.70 -0.29
N GLN A 98 10.46 -32.73 0.44
CA GLN A 98 10.49 -32.35 1.84
C GLN A 98 10.09 -30.89 1.89
N GLU A 99 8.81 -30.67 2.15
CA GLU A 99 8.27 -29.41 2.60
C GLU A 99 8.93 -29.15 3.95
N SER A 100 10.01 -28.36 3.91
CA SER A 100 10.64 -27.78 5.08
C SER A 100 9.63 -26.81 5.68
N SER A 101 8.69 -27.34 6.47
CA SER A 101 7.92 -26.58 7.44
C SER A 101 8.93 -26.04 8.46
N ARG A 102 9.55 -24.90 8.13
CA ARG A 102 10.21 -24.06 9.13
C ARG A 102 9.14 -23.79 10.16
N SER A 103 9.28 -24.37 11.34
CA SER A 103 8.44 -24.06 12.49
C SER A 103 8.65 -22.58 12.79
N VAL A 104 7.83 -21.73 12.20
CA VAL A 104 7.75 -20.32 12.54
C VAL A 104 7.38 -20.32 14.02
N SER A 105 8.33 -20.00 14.88
CA SER A 105 8.07 -19.79 16.30
C SER A 105 6.90 -18.82 16.40
N GLU A 106 5.74 -19.30 16.84
CA GLU A 106 4.50 -18.51 16.84
C GLU A 106 4.72 -17.23 17.65
N VAL A 107 4.75 -16.10 16.96
CA VAL A 107 4.85 -14.79 17.60
C VAL A 107 3.57 -14.58 18.40
N LYS A 108 3.67 -14.69 19.73
CA LYS A 108 2.51 -14.56 20.62
C LYS A 108 2.11 -13.10 20.80
N LYS A 109 0.79 -12.88 20.90
CA LYS A 109 0.23 -11.61 21.39
C LYS A 109 0.17 -11.63 22.92
N ASN A 110 0.42 -10.50 23.56
CA ASN A 110 0.16 -10.32 25.00
C ASN A 110 -1.33 -10.08 25.28
N GLU A 111 -1.69 -9.90 26.56
CA GLU A 111 -3.07 -9.60 27.00
C GLU A 111 -3.65 -8.31 26.38
N LYS A 112 -2.79 -7.40 25.90
CA LYS A 112 -3.17 -6.15 25.22
C LYS A 112 -3.30 -6.31 23.70
N GLY A 113 -3.11 -7.53 23.17
CA GLY A 113 -3.14 -7.82 21.73
C GLY A 113 -1.87 -7.37 20.98
N GLU A 114 -0.80 -7.01 21.67
CA GLU A 114 0.47 -6.58 21.07
C GLU A 114 1.37 -7.79 20.80
N LEU A 115 2.02 -7.80 19.64
CA LEU A 115 3.00 -8.82 19.28
C LEU A 115 4.30 -8.62 20.06
N ILE A 116 4.82 -9.71 20.63
CA ILE A 116 6.04 -9.69 21.45
C ILE A 116 7.18 -10.37 20.71
N PHE A 117 8.22 -9.60 20.44
CA PHE A 117 9.51 -10.08 19.92
C PHE A 117 10.53 -10.01 21.06
N LYS A 118 11.18 -11.14 21.38
CA LYS A 118 12.11 -11.25 22.52
C LYS A 118 13.36 -10.40 22.34
N ASP A 119 13.84 -10.35 21.11
CA ASP A 119 15.01 -9.62 20.64
C ASP A 119 14.75 -8.13 20.41
N PHE A 120 13.48 -7.73 20.19
CA PHE A 120 13.08 -6.35 20.01
C PHE A 120 11.89 -5.99 20.90
N PRO A 121 12.12 -5.81 22.21
CA PRO A 121 11.05 -5.59 23.18
C PRO A 121 10.29 -4.25 23.05
N GLU A 122 10.80 -3.32 22.26
CA GLU A 122 10.19 -2.02 21.98
C GLU A 122 9.28 -2.05 20.75
N PHE A 123 9.45 -3.04 19.87
CA PHE A 123 8.60 -3.22 18.70
C PHE A 123 7.34 -3.99 19.10
N ARG A 124 6.20 -3.29 19.11
CA ARG A 124 4.91 -3.78 19.63
C ARG A 124 3.73 -3.49 18.69
N PRO A 125 3.78 -3.90 17.41
CA PRO A 125 2.60 -3.83 16.55
C PRO A 125 1.50 -4.74 17.11
N ASN A 126 0.23 -4.38 16.93
CA ASN A 126 -0.91 -5.20 17.35
C ASN A 126 -1.65 -5.88 16.19
N MET A 127 -1.17 -5.65 14.96
CA MET A 127 -1.58 -6.38 13.76
C MET A 127 -0.40 -7.15 13.16
N THR A 128 -0.60 -8.45 12.94
CA THR A 128 0.29 -9.32 12.17
C THR A 128 0.32 -8.90 10.69
N PRO A 129 1.34 -9.29 9.91
CA PRO A 129 1.32 -9.06 8.48
C PRO A 129 0.10 -9.69 7.79
N LYS A 130 -0.33 -10.88 8.24
CA LYS A 130 -1.59 -11.52 7.81
C LYS A 130 -2.79 -10.59 8.00
N GLU A 131 -2.96 -10.06 9.22
CA GLU A 131 -4.08 -9.16 9.53
C GLU A 131 -4.04 -7.84 8.74
N VAL A 132 -2.85 -7.28 8.49
CA VAL A 132 -2.69 -6.07 7.66
C VAL A 132 -3.06 -6.38 6.20
N LEU A 133 -2.60 -7.51 5.67
CA LEU A 133 -2.90 -7.91 4.29
C LEU A 133 -4.40 -8.18 4.10
N GLN A 134 -5.00 -8.95 5.00
CA GLN A 134 -6.42 -9.30 5.01
C GLN A 134 -7.32 -8.07 5.20
N ALA A 135 -6.86 -7.05 5.91
CA ALA A 135 -7.55 -5.77 6.04
C ALA A 135 -7.51 -4.91 4.76
N GLY A 136 -6.83 -5.38 3.70
CA GLY A 136 -6.70 -4.72 2.41
C GLY A 136 -5.91 -3.42 2.49
N SER A 137 -5.03 -3.26 3.49
CA SER A 137 -4.52 -1.94 3.90
C SER A 137 -3.97 -1.09 2.77
N PHE A 138 -3.35 -1.70 1.77
CA PHE A 138 -2.69 -1.01 0.66
C PHE A 138 -3.55 -0.90 -0.61
N GLY A 139 -4.87 -1.02 -0.49
CA GLY A 139 -5.81 -0.91 -1.62
C GLY A 139 -5.51 -1.92 -2.73
N GLY A 140 -4.96 -3.08 -2.38
CA GLY A 140 -4.62 -4.16 -3.29
C GLY A 140 -3.33 -4.02 -4.09
N THR A 141 -2.54 -2.97 -3.89
CA THR A 141 -1.41 -2.62 -4.78
C THR A 141 -0.03 -2.91 -4.21
N TYR A 142 0.06 -3.47 -3.00
CA TYR A 142 1.34 -3.53 -2.31
C TYR A 142 2.35 -4.37 -3.09
N PHE A 143 2.00 -5.60 -3.46
CA PHE A 143 2.86 -6.52 -4.19
C PHE A 143 2.59 -6.51 -5.70
N ARG A 144 2.16 -5.36 -6.25
CA ARG A 144 2.04 -5.18 -7.70
C ARG A 144 3.40 -5.32 -8.39
N SER A 145 3.40 -5.55 -9.69
CA SER A 145 4.63 -5.49 -10.48
C SER A 145 5.25 -4.09 -10.41
N ILE A 146 6.55 -4.00 -10.10
CA ILE A 146 7.28 -2.74 -10.02
C ILE A 146 8.62 -2.83 -10.76
N TYR A 147 9.12 -1.69 -11.20
CA TYR A 147 10.55 -1.50 -11.42
C TYR A 147 11.10 -0.73 -10.23
N SER A 148 12.16 -1.24 -9.58
CA SER A 148 12.81 -0.49 -8.50
C SER A 148 13.99 0.31 -9.05
N SER A 149 13.98 1.62 -8.82
CA SER A 149 15.11 2.47 -9.19
C SER A 149 16.33 2.26 -8.29
N ILE A 150 16.15 1.63 -7.12
CA ILE A 150 17.22 1.32 -6.15
C ILE A 150 18.02 0.08 -6.58
N THR A 151 17.34 -1.01 -6.96
CA THR A 151 18.01 -2.25 -7.38
C THR A 151 18.20 -2.37 -8.89
N LYS A 152 17.58 -1.48 -9.69
CA LYS A 152 17.54 -1.51 -11.16
C LYS A 152 16.95 -2.82 -11.71
N GLN A 153 15.95 -3.38 -11.02
CA GLN A 153 15.31 -4.65 -11.37
C GLN A 153 13.79 -4.53 -11.43
N HIS A 154 13.19 -5.39 -12.27
CA HIS A 154 11.74 -5.61 -12.28
C HIS A 154 11.38 -6.72 -11.28
N TYR A 155 10.43 -6.41 -10.41
CA TYR A 155 9.84 -7.37 -9.47
C TYR A 155 8.39 -7.66 -9.85
N LYS A 156 8.05 -8.94 -9.82
CA LYS A 156 6.70 -9.45 -10.05
C LYS A 156 6.49 -10.68 -9.18
N ASP A 157 5.25 -10.92 -8.77
CA ASP A 157 4.82 -12.08 -7.98
C ASP A 157 5.57 -12.27 -6.63
N VAL A 158 6.11 -11.18 -6.06
CA VAL A 158 6.84 -11.24 -4.79
C VAL A 158 5.95 -11.71 -3.63
N TRP A 159 4.63 -11.52 -3.73
CA TRP A 159 3.65 -12.07 -2.78
C TRP A 159 3.72 -13.60 -2.62
N LYS A 160 4.34 -14.33 -3.55
CA LYS A 160 4.58 -15.79 -3.42
C LYS A 160 5.57 -16.14 -2.29
N GLU A 161 6.29 -15.16 -1.74
CA GLU A 161 7.14 -15.35 -0.56
C GLU A 161 6.34 -15.43 0.75
N LEU A 162 5.04 -15.10 0.71
CA LEU A 162 4.18 -15.08 1.88
C LEU A 162 3.63 -16.47 2.18
N PRO A 163 3.43 -16.83 3.46
CA PRO A 163 2.71 -18.05 3.83
C PRO A 163 1.35 -18.14 3.14
N THR A 164 0.99 -19.34 2.67
CA THR A 164 -0.24 -19.58 1.92
C THR A 164 -1.49 -19.24 2.74
N ASP A 165 -1.46 -19.49 4.04
CA ASP A 165 -2.57 -19.17 4.95
C ASP A 165 -2.79 -17.65 5.10
N TRP A 166 -1.79 -16.81 4.80
CA TRP A 166 -1.98 -15.34 4.80
C TRP A 166 -2.82 -14.88 3.61
N LEU A 167 -2.76 -15.63 2.52
CA LEU A 167 -3.41 -15.35 1.24
C LEU A 167 -4.76 -16.04 1.10
N GLU A 168 -5.10 -16.93 2.03
CA GLU A 168 -6.37 -17.65 2.03
C GLU A 168 -7.56 -16.68 1.95
N GLY A 169 -8.46 -16.93 1.00
CA GLY A 169 -9.65 -16.11 0.75
C GLY A 169 -9.41 -14.79 0.01
N LEU A 170 -8.17 -14.40 -0.28
CA LEU A 170 -7.88 -13.16 -1.02
C LEU A 170 -7.86 -13.37 -2.54
N ASP A 171 -8.52 -12.46 -3.27
CA ASP A 171 -8.39 -12.33 -4.72
C ASP A 171 -7.04 -11.66 -5.03
N ILE A 172 -6.02 -12.45 -5.37
CA ILE A 172 -4.64 -11.95 -5.58
C ILE A 172 -4.57 -10.79 -6.60
N PRO A 173 -5.15 -10.89 -7.82
CA PRO A 173 -5.18 -9.79 -8.77
C PRO A 173 -5.83 -8.49 -8.26
N LYS A 174 -6.81 -8.56 -7.36
CA LYS A 174 -7.53 -7.37 -6.87
C LYS A 174 -7.03 -6.85 -5.53
N GLN A 175 -6.63 -7.72 -4.62
CA GLN A 175 -6.41 -7.42 -3.20
C GLN A 175 -4.95 -7.53 -2.76
N VAL A 176 -4.04 -8.02 -3.60
CA VAL A 176 -2.63 -8.20 -3.24
C VAL A 176 -1.67 -7.57 -4.26
N ALA A 177 -1.89 -7.84 -5.56
CA ALA A 177 -0.98 -7.51 -6.64
C ALA A 177 -1.62 -6.67 -7.77
N SER A 178 -2.70 -5.95 -7.47
CA SER A 178 -3.37 -5.06 -8.41
C SER A 178 -2.43 -3.96 -8.89
N ALA A 179 -2.43 -3.67 -10.18
CA ALA A 179 -1.71 -2.50 -10.73
C ALA A 179 -2.34 -1.17 -10.28
N THR A 180 -3.63 -1.17 -9.93
CA THR A 180 -4.43 0.02 -9.61
C THR A 180 -4.91 -0.01 -8.16
N TYR A 181 -4.79 1.12 -7.47
CA TYR A 181 -5.25 1.26 -6.09
C TYR A 181 -6.77 1.28 -6.03
N ARG A 182 -7.34 0.45 -5.15
CA ARG A 182 -8.78 0.28 -4.96
C ARG A 182 -9.16 0.62 -3.52
N GLU A 183 -9.78 1.77 -3.32
CA GLU A 183 -10.17 2.24 -1.97
C GLU A 183 -11.15 1.27 -1.31
N ASN A 184 -12.10 0.73 -2.07
CA ASN A 184 -13.09 -0.23 -1.59
C ASN A 184 -12.50 -1.56 -1.07
N VAL A 185 -11.23 -1.85 -1.37
CA VAL A 185 -10.52 -3.01 -0.84
C VAL A 185 -10.04 -2.76 0.59
N ASN A 186 -9.71 -1.52 0.95
CA ASN A 186 -9.15 -1.23 2.27
C ASN A 186 -10.25 -0.96 3.32
N THR A 187 -9.88 -1.20 4.59
CA THR A 187 -10.80 -1.10 5.73
C THR A 187 -11.53 0.24 5.84
N TYR A 188 -10.85 1.36 5.52
CA TYR A 188 -11.38 2.70 5.74
C TYR A 188 -11.93 3.37 4.48
N LYS A 189 -11.92 2.67 3.34
CA LYS A 189 -12.41 3.13 2.04
C LYS A 189 -11.82 4.49 1.62
N VAL A 190 -10.53 4.69 1.86
CA VAL A 190 -9.81 5.93 1.50
C VAL A 190 -8.45 5.64 0.89
N LYS A 191 -8.03 6.42 -0.10
CA LYS A 191 -6.64 6.37 -0.59
C LYS A 191 -5.67 6.91 0.46
N CYS A 192 -4.61 6.16 0.73
CA CYS A 192 -3.57 6.53 1.65
C CYS A 192 -2.21 5.98 1.17
N GLY A 193 -1.13 6.74 1.40
CA GLY A 193 0.23 6.38 1.02
C GLY A 193 0.79 7.23 -0.13
N GLY A 194 2.13 7.27 -0.23
CA GLY A 194 2.86 7.92 -1.32
C GLY A 194 3.19 6.96 -2.47
N SER A 195 3.66 7.50 -3.59
CA SER A 195 4.14 6.71 -4.74
C SER A 195 5.46 5.98 -4.43
N LEU A 196 5.75 4.87 -5.12
CA LEU A 196 7.03 4.16 -4.99
C LEU A 196 8.22 5.10 -5.19
N GLU A 197 8.16 5.95 -6.21
CA GLU A 197 9.16 6.98 -6.51
C GLU A 197 9.41 7.93 -5.32
N MET A 198 8.36 8.37 -4.64
CA MET A 198 8.50 9.18 -3.42
C MET A 198 9.24 8.41 -2.32
N TRP A 199 8.93 7.12 -2.12
CA TRP A 199 9.61 6.30 -1.10
C TRP A 199 11.08 6.04 -1.46
N GLU A 200 11.38 5.79 -2.74
CA GLU A 200 12.76 5.57 -3.22
C GLU A 200 13.60 6.85 -3.09
N SER A 201 13.09 8.00 -3.56
CA SER A 201 13.79 9.29 -3.47
C SER A 201 13.99 9.79 -2.03
N SER A 202 13.14 9.37 -1.09
CA SER A 202 13.28 9.70 0.34
C SER A 202 14.31 8.84 1.09
N GLY A 203 14.96 7.88 0.41
CA GLY A 203 15.89 6.94 1.05
C GLY A 203 15.21 5.94 1.98
N TRP A 204 13.92 5.68 1.76
CA TRP A 204 13.13 4.81 2.63
C TRP A 204 13.12 3.34 2.18
N ILE A 205 13.44 3.11 0.91
CA ILE A 205 13.59 1.80 0.29
C ILE A 205 15.08 1.41 0.31
N VAL A 206 15.36 0.16 0.67
CA VAL A 206 16.69 -0.42 0.68
C VAL A 206 16.71 -1.65 -0.23
N THR A 207 17.87 -2.01 -0.76
CA THR A 207 18.03 -3.08 -1.76
C THR A 207 17.44 -4.42 -1.31
N GLN A 208 17.57 -4.76 -0.02
CA GLN A 208 17.04 -6.00 0.54
C GLN A 208 15.50 -6.10 0.48
N ASP A 209 14.79 -4.98 0.54
CA ASP A 209 13.33 -4.91 0.62
C ASP A 209 12.81 -3.85 -0.37
N PRO A 210 12.76 -4.15 -1.68
CA PRO A 210 12.39 -3.20 -2.73
C PRO A 210 10.95 -2.67 -2.64
N TYR A 211 10.07 -3.35 -1.91
CA TYR A 211 8.73 -2.86 -1.59
C TYR A 211 8.67 -2.06 -0.29
N GLY A 212 9.77 -1.98 0.46
CA GLY A 212 9.91 -1.16 1.66
C GLY A 212 9.36 -1.79 2.94
N TRP A 213 8.84 -0.94 3.82
CA TRP A 213 8.51 -1.25 5.21
C TRP A 213 7.67 -2.52 5.40
N PHE A 214 6.57 -2.70 4.67
CA PHE A 214 5.69 -3.83 4.95
C PHE A 214 6.26 -5.14 4.43
N GLN A 215 7.07 -5.13 3.36
CA GLN A 215 7.87 -6.30 2.98
C GLN A 215 8.92 -6.64 4.05
N TRP A 216 9.61 -5.63 4.58
CA TRP A 216 10.50 -5.83 5.72
C TRP A 216 9.73 -6.47 6.88
N TYR A 217 8.55 -5.96 7.21
CA TYR A 217 7.72 -6.46 8.31
C TYR A 217 7.28 -7.91 8.09
N CYS A 218 6.84 -8.28 6.88
CA CYS A 218 6.50 -9.65 6.53
C CYS A 218 7.66 -10.62 6.80
N ARG A 219 8.88 -10.25 6.37
CA ARG A 219 10.06 -11.11 6.52
C ARG A 219 10.59 -11.11 7.95
N PHE A 220 10.56 -9.97 8.64
CA PHE A 220 10.91 -9.84 10.06
C PHE A 220 9.99 -10.72 10.92
N TYR A 221 8.68 -10.68 10.67
CA TYR A 221 7.70 -11.51 11.37
C TYR A 221 7.97 -13.01 11.17
N GLN A 222 8.41 -13.41 9.97
CA GLN A 222 8.82 -14.79 9.65
C GLN A 222 10.19 -15.18 10.22
N GLY A 223 10.86 -14.31 10.99
CA GLY A 223 12.10 -14.62 11.70
C GLY A 223 13.38 -14.09 11.04
N ARG A 224 13.31 -13.39 9.90
CA ARG A 224 14.49 -12.74 9.32
C ARG A 224 14.99 -11.63 10.25
N ARG A 225 16.30 -11.54 10.44
CA ARG A 225 16.98 -10.46 11.16
C ARG A 225 18.10 -9.87 10.32
N THR A 226 18.19 -8.55 10.25
CA THR A 226 19.24 -7.84 9.51
C THR A 226 19.66 -6.55 10.22
N ALA A 227 20.74 -5.93 9.76
CA ALA A 227 21.20 -4.63 10.29
C ALA A 227 20.18 -3.49 10.09
N ASP A 228 19.18 -3.67 9.22
CA ASP A 228 18.13 -2.67 8.96
C ASP A 228 17.03 -2.65 10.04
N ASP A 229 16.96 -3.68 10.89
CA ASP A 229 15.87 -3.87 11.85
C ASP A 229 15.74 -2.67 12.81
N ALA A 230 16.86 -2.20 13.35
CA ALA A 230 16.89 -1.04 14.25
C ALA A 230 16.31 0.23 13.60
N ARG A 231 16.62 0.46 12.31
CA ARG A 231 16.10 1.61 11.56
C ARG A 231 14.59 1.48 11.36
N GLN A 232 14.11 0.31 10.97
CA GLN A 232 12.71 0.07 10.68
C GLN A 232 11.86 0.15 11.97
N ILE A 233 12.33 -0.45 13.06
CA ILE A 233 11.67 -0.36 14.37
C ILE A 233 11.64 1.08 14.88
N SER A 234 12.73 1.85 14.71
CA SER A 234 12.74 3.29 15.05
C SER A 234 11.69 4.08 14.26
N ARG A 235 11.53 3.80 12.96
CA ARG A 235 10.49 4.43 12.12
C ARG A 235 9.09 4.07 12.60
N TRP A 236 8.85 2.80 12.93
CA TRP A 236 7.58 2.35 13.50
C TRP A 236 7.28 3.06 14.82
N ALA A 237 8.26 3.15 15.74
CA ALA A 237 8.07 3.81 17.03
C ALA A 237 7.71 5.29 16.87
N LYS A 238 8.33 5.99 15.92
CA LYS A 238 8.00 7.39 15.56
C LYS A 238 6.62 7.53 14.89
N CYS A 239 6.12 6.49 14.24
CA CYS A 239 4.82 6.48 13.59
C CYS A 239 3.68 6.10 14.54
N ALA A 240 3.74 4.86 15.05
CA ALA A 240 2.66 4.16 15.74
C ALA A 240 2.98 3.80 17.20
N GLY A 241 4.24 3.90 17.63
CA GLY A 241 4.64 3.64 19.02
C GLY A 241 3.97 4.61 20.02
N VAL A 242 4.21 4.42 21.32
CA VAL A 242 3.57 5.19 22.40
C VAL A 242 3.70 6.72 22.22
N LYS A 243 4.88 7.18 21.79
CA LYS A 243 5.17 8.59 21.45
C LYS A 243 5.01 8.91 19.96
N GLY A 244 4.48 7.98 19.19
CA GLY A 244 4.35 8.05 17.74
C GLY A 244 3.43 9.18 17.29
N ARG A 245 3.84 9.88 16.22
CA ARG A 245 3.14 11.03 15.66
C ARG A 245 1.71 10.69 15.28
N TRP A 246 1.52 9.61 14.52
CA TRP A 246 0.22 9.28 13.94
C TRP A 246 -0.73 8.67 14.97
N ARG A 247 -0.20 7.88 15.90
CA ARG A 247 -0.99 7.35 17.03
C ARG A 247 -1.57 8.49 17.87
N ASN A 248 -0.72 9.42 18.32
CA ASN A 248 -1.18 10.54 19.14
C ASN A 248 -2.02 11.55 18.34
N ASN A 249 -1.78 11.70 17.03
CA ASN A 249 -2.64 12.48 16.14
C ASN A 249 -4.07 11.93 16.11
N LEU A 250 -4.23 10.61 15.93
CA LEU A 250 -5.54 9.97 15.91
C LEU A 250 -6.26 10.14 17.25
N ILE A 251 -5.58 9.86 18.36
CA ILE A 251 -6.16 10.00 19.71
C ILE A 251 -6.68 11.42 19.93
N THR A 252 -5.87 12.43 19.60
CA THR A 252 -6.26 13.85 19.73
C THR A 252 -7.51 14.17 18.91
N LYS A 253 -7.62 13.64 17.69
CA LYS A 253 -8.78 13.87 16.83
C LYS A 253 -10.02 13.17 17.33
N VAL A 254 -9.90 11.94 17.86
CA VAL A 254 -11.01 11.22 18.48
C VAL A 254 -11.53 11.96 19.72
N VAL A 255 -10.63 12.36 20.64
CA VAL A 255 -11.02 13.11 21.84
C VAL A 255 -11.77 14.39 21.47
N ARG A 256 -11.22 15.17 20.53
CA ARG A 256 -11.84 16.43 20.08
C ARG A 256 -13.16 16.24 19.33
N ALA A 257 -13.39 15.07 18.76
CA ALA A 257 -14.65 14.73 18.11
C ALA A 257 -15.72 14.21 19.08
N GLY A 258 -15.37 13.93 20.34
CA GLY A 258 -16.31 13.39 21.34
C GLY A 258 -16.86 12.00 20.98
N CYS A 259 -16.15 11.24 20.15
CA CYS A 259 -16.58 9.94 19.64
C CYS A 259 -15.83 8.78 20.32
N GLY A 260 -16.37 7.56 20.18
CA GLY A 260 -15.68 6.32 20.55
C GLY A 260 -14.33 6.14 19.84
N TYR A 261 -13.36 5.49 20.50
CA TYR A 261 -12.00 5.28 20.01
C TYR A 261 -11.93 4.53 18.67
N ASP A 262 -12.91 3.68 18.43
CA ASP A 262 -13.06 2.80 17.28
C ASP A 262 -13.89 3.41 16.14
N ASN A 263 -14.50 4.58 16.32
CA ASN A 263 -15.35 5.21 15.31
C ASN A 263 -14.57 5.42 13.98
N PRO A 264 -14.92 4.68 12.90
CA PRO A 264 -14.15 4.70 11.65
C PRO A 264 -14.28 6.02 10.89
N GLY A 265 -15.32 6.81 11.14
CA GLY A 265 -15.53 8.12 10.52
C GLY A 265 -14.55 9.20 11.00
N VAL A 266 -13.94 9.02 12.18
CA VAL A 266 -12.94 9.97 12.68
C VAL A 266 -11.58 9.69 12.04
N SER A 267 -11.19 10.57 11.11
CA SER A 267 -9.87 10.55 10.44
C SER A 267 -9.50 9.21 9.79
N PRO A 268 -10.33 8.73 8.84
CA PRO A 268 -10.11 7.44 8.17
C PRO A 268 -8.71 7.32 7.55
N VAL A 269 -8.18 8.41 6.98
CA VAL A 269 -6.81 8.42 6.41
C VAL A 269 -5.74 8.16 7.48
N VAL A 270 -5.86 8.72 8.69
CA VAL A 270 -4.89 8.47 9.77
C VAL A 270 -5.00 7.05 10.29
N ARG A 271 -6.22 6.51 10.37
CA ARG A 271 -6.45 5.11 10.74
C ARG A 271 -5.82 4.17 9.70
N GLN A 272 -5.99 4.47 8.42
CA GLN A 272 -5.39 3.71 7.33
C GLN A 272 -3.85 3.80 7.35
N THR A 273 -3.30 4.99 7.62
CA THR A 273 -1.85 5.17 7.81
C THR A 273 -1.34 4.26 8.92
N LEU A 274 -1.97 4.27 10.09
CA LEU A 274 -1.56 3.41 11.20
C LEU A 274 -1.67 1.92 10.87
N GLN A 275 -2.70 1.53 10.11
CA GLN A 275 -2.89 0.15 9.65
C GLN A 275 -1.74 -0.31 8.73
N HIS A 276 -1.21 0.57 7.86
CA HIS A 276 0.00 0.27 7.07
C HIS A 276 1.22 -0.05 7.94
N TRP A 277 1.26 0.48 9.16
CA TRP A 277 2.33 0.26 10.14
C TRP A 277 2.01 -0.86 11.15
N GLY A 278 1.04 -1.71 10.85
CA GLY A 278 0.70 -2.85 11.71
C GLY A 278 0.07 -2.44 13.04
N TYR A 279 -0.59 -1.29 13.09
CA TYR A 279 -1.20 -0.75 14.31
C TYR A 279 -2.67 -0.36 14.10
N ARG A 280 -3.51 -0.73 15.06
CA ARG A 280 -4.88 -0.24 15.24
C ARG A 280 -5.03 0.36 16.63
N LEU A 281 -5.76 1.47 16.76
CA LEU A 281 -5.98 2.09 18.06
C LEU A 281 -6.79 1.17 18.99
N THR A 282 -6.29 0.92 20.19
CA THR A 282 -6.96 0.12 21.24
C THR A 282 -7.65 1.03 22.26
N PRO A 283 -8.61 0.50 23.05
CA PRO A 283 -9.23 1.25 24.15
C PRO A 283 -8.20 1.75 25.17
N GLU A 284 -7.22 0.92 25.52
CA GLU A 284 -6.19 1.21 26.53
C GLU A 284 -5.29 2.35 26.05
N ASP A 285 -4.84 2.27 24.79
CA ASP A 285 -3.99 3.27 24.17
C ASP A 285 -4.71 4.62 24.06
N TYR A 286 -5.99 4.57 23.71
CA TYR A 286 -6.86 5.74 23.71
C TYR A 286 -7.01 6.33 25.11
N LYS A 287 -7.38 5.53 26.12
CA LYS A 287 -7.54 5.99 27.51
C LYS A 287 -6.27 6.66 28.03
N GLN A 288 -5.10 6.07 27.79
CA GLN A 288 -3.82 6.65 28.21
C GLN A 288 -3.47 7.94 27.46
N GLY A 289 -3.74 7.98 26.14
CA GLY A 289 -3.44 9.15 25.33
C GLY A 289 -4.39 10.31 25.54
N ALA A 290 -5.67 10.03 25.80
CA ALA A 290 -6.70 11.03 26.02
C ALA A 290 -6.38 11.93 27.23
N LYS A 291 -5.77 11.38 28.29
CA LYS A 291 -5.31 12.13 29.48
C LYS A 291 -4.33 13.27 29.14
N ARG A 292 -3.65 13.20 27.99
CA ARG A 292 -2.65 14.20 27.56
C ARG A 292 -3.24 15.27 26.65
N VAL A 293 -4.48 15.11 26.18
CA VAL A 293 -5.11 16.03 25.26
C VAL A 293 -5.71 17.19 26.06
N LYS A 294 -5.17 18.39 25.88
CA LYS A 294 -5.73 19.59 26.49
C LYS A 294 -7.11 19.91 25.89
N PRO A 295 -8.08 20.38 26.68
CA PRO A 295 -9.33 20.93 26.18
C PRO A 295 -9.06 22.01 25.13
N LYS A 296 -10.00 22.15 24.19
CA LYS A 296 -9.98 23.24 23.21
C LYS A 296 -10.37 24.55 23.87
#